data_AF-A0A7J4MP35-F1
#
_entry.id   AF-A0A7J4MP35-F1
#
_cell.length_a   1.000
_cell.length_b   1.000
_cell.length_c   1.000
_cell.angle_alpha   90.00
_cell.angle_beta   90.00
_cell.angle_gamma   90.00
#
_symmetry.space_group_name_H-M   'P 1'
#
loop_
_entity.id
_entity.type
_entity.pdbx_description
1 polymer ?
#
loop_
_entity_poly.entity_id
_entity_poly.type
_entity_poly.pdbx_seq_one_letter_code
_entity_poly.pdbx_strand_id
1 'polypeptide(L)' 'MKDSFTKYERARIIGARALQIAMGAPILLKMKKEDYEKMRYNPINIAKKEFEEGILPLSIKKPLPEKSKK' A
#
# COMPACT_ATOMS: atom_id res chain seq x y z
N MET A 1 -12.65 7.15 -1.08
CA MET A 1 -11.55 7.95 -1.65
C MET A 1 -11.35 7.49 -3.08
N LYS A 2 -11.96 8.20 -4.04
CA LYS A 2 -11.98 7.83 -5.47
C LYS A 2 -11.09 8.79 -6.27
N ASP A 3 -10.03 9.29 -5.64
CA ASP A 3 -8.95 9.98 -6.32
C ASP A 3 -8.10 8.89 -7.00
N SER A 4 -8.26 8.75 -8.31
CA SER A 4 -7.57 7.74 -9.10
C SER A 4 -6.05 7.88 -8.94
N PHE A 5 -5.47 7.06 -8.06
CA PHE A 5 -4.02 6.86 -8.00
C PHE A 5 -3.52 6.47 -9.40
N THR A 6 -2.41 7.07 -9.82
CA THR A 6 -1.77 6.63 -11.05
C THR A 6 -1.29 5.18 -10.90
N LYS A 7 -1.12 4.46 -12.00
CA LYS A 7 -0.56 3.09 -11.97
C LYS A 7 0.78 3.02 -11.22
N TYR A 8 1.56 4.10 -11.27
CA TYR A 8 2.85 4.22 -10.58
C TYR A 8 2.69 4.39 -9.07
N GLU A 9 1.78 5.26 -8.66
CA GLU A 9 1.45 5.51 -7.26
C GLU A 9 0.89 4.27 -6.59
N ARG A 10 -0.04 3.59 -7.26
CA ARG A 10 -0.62 2.32 -6.78
C ARG A 10 0.45 1.26 -6.60
N ALA A 11 1.31 1.07 -7.60
CA ALA A 11 2.41 0.11 -7.51
C ALA A 11 3.38 0.45 -6.37
N ARG A 12 3.71 1.73 -6.19
CA ARG A 12 4.63 2.19 -5.14
C ARG A 12 4.07 2.00 -3.74
N ILE A 13 2.78 2.28 -3.52
CA ILE A 13 2.12 2.08 -2.23
C ILE A 13 2.10 0.59 -1.86
N ILE A 14 1.68 -0.27 -2.78
CA ILE A 14 1.63 -1.72 -2.56
C ILE A 14 3.02 -2.26 -2.27
N GLY A 15 4.04 -1.83 -3.02
CA GLY A 15 5.42 -2.26 -2.82
C GLY A 15 5.99 -1.81 -1.47
N ALA A 16 5.81 -0.54 -1.10
CA ALA A 16 6.27 -0.02 0.18
C ALA A 16 5.59 -0.74 1.36
N ARG A 17 4.29 -1.01 1.25
CA ARG A 17 3.55 -1.74 2.29
C ARG A 17 3.96 -3.20 2.37
N ALA A 18 4.16 -3.88 1.24
CA ALA A 18 4.64 -5.25 1.23
C ALA A 18 6.00 -5.37 1.91
N LEU A 19 6.90 -4.38 1.73
CA LEU A 19 8.18 -4.33 2.44
C LEU A 19 7.99 -4.19 3.95
N GLN A 20 7.09 -3.31 4.41
CA GLN A 20 6.79 -3.16 5.84
C GLN A 20 6.33 -4.49 6.46
N ILE A 21 5.44 -5.21 5.78
CA ILE A 21 4.94 -6.51 6.24
C ILE A 21 6.06 -7.55 6.27
N ALA A 22 6.93 -7.56 5.25
CA ALA A 22 8.09 -8.45 5.22
C ALA A 22 9.08 -8.19 6.37
N MET A 23 9.15 -6.94 6.84
CA MET A 23 9.95 -6.53 8.00
C MET A 23 9.24 -6.78 9.36
N GLY A 24 8.08 -7.44 9.38
CA GLY A 24 7.35 -7.76 10.60
C GLY A 24 6.49 -6.62 11.15
N ALA A 25 6.19 -5.58 10.34
CA ALA A 25 5.27 -4.53 10.76
C ALA A 25 3.86 -5.08 11.00
N PRO A 26 3.10 -4.50 11.96
CA PRO A 26 1.74 -4.95 12.24
C PRO A 26 0.80 -4.71 11.06
N ILE A 27 0.00 -5.73 10.78
CA ILE A 27 -1.03 -5.72 9.74
C ILE A 27 -2.30 -5.10 10.37
N LEU A 28 -2.85 -4.07 9.74
CA LEU A 28 -4.01 -3.33 10.26
C LEU A 28 -5.34 -3.96 9.83
N LEU A 29 -5.28 -4.87 8.87
CA LEU A 29 -6.42 -5.59 8.34
C LEU A 29 -6.96 -6.59 9.37
N LYS A 30 -8.25 -6.48 9.71
CA LYS A 30 -8.95 -7.49 10.52
C LYS A 30 -9.32 -8.71 9.65
N MET A 31 -8.33 -9.45 9.17
CA MET A 31 -8.61 -10.72 8.49
C MET A 31 -8.67 -11.88 9.50
N LYS A 32 -9.51 -12.87 9.20
CA LYS A 32 -9.54 -14.13 9.96
C LYS A 32 -8.27 -14.92 9.64
N LYS A 33 -7.80 -15.72 10.60
CA LYS A 33 -6.60 -16.57 10.42
C LYS A 33 -6.67 -17.46 9.17
N GLU A 34 -7.88 -17.88 8.79
CA GLU A 34 -8.14 -18.67 7.58
C GLU A 34 -7.72 -17.97 6.26
N ASP A 35 -7.79 -16.63 6.19
CA ASP A 35 -7.42 -15.88 4.98
C ASP A 35 -5.90 -15.71 4.84
N TYR A 36 -5.17 -15.71 5.97
CA TYR A 36 -3.71 -15.66 5.98
C TYR A 36 -3.09 -16.98 5.52
N GLU A 37 -3.66 -18.12 5.94
CA GLU A 37 -3.24 -19.45 5.51
C GLU A 37 -3.49 -19.67 4.01
N LYS A 38 -4.66 -19.24 3.50
CA LYS A 38 -4.97 -19.30 2.06
C LYS A 38 -4.01 -18.47 1.20
N MET A 39 -3.44 -17.39 1.74
CA MET A 39 -2.52 -16.51 1.02
C MET A 39 -1.03 -16.85 1.20
N ARG A 40 -0.71 -17.96 1.89
CA ARG A 40 0.69 -18.34 2.24
C ARG A 40 1.49 -17.18 2.82
N TYR A 41 0.84 -16.27 3.54
CA TYR A 41 1.48 -15.08 4.12
C TYR A 41 2.26 -14.21 3.12
N ASN A 42 1.93 -14.23 1.82
CA ASN A 42 2.66 -13.43 0.85
C ASN A 42 2.44 -11.92 1.13
N PRO A 43 3.50 -11.14 1.45
CA PRO A 43 3.38 -9.74 1.84
C PRO A 43 2.69 -8.87 0.78
N ILE A 44 2.84 -9.20 -0.51
CA ILE A 44 2.25 -8.45 -1.62
C ILE A 44 0.73 -8.59 -1.62
N ASN A 45 0.21 -9.79 -1.34
CA ASN A 45 -1.22 -10.05 -1.35
C ASN A 45 -1.91 -9.38 -0.15
N ILE A 46 -1.24 -9.38 1.00
CA ILE A 46 -1.71 -8.68 2.21
C ILE A 46 -1.75 -7.17 1.95
N ALA A 47 -0.67 -6.60 1.38
CA ALA A 47 -0.61 -5.19 1.03
C ALA A 47 -1.68 -4.76 0.01
N LYS A 48 -2.00 -5.62 -0.97
CA LYS A 48 -3.09 -5.37 -1.95
C LYS A 48 -4.45 -5.28 -1.26
N LYS A 49 -4.77 -6.22 -0.37
CA LYS A 49 -6.03 -6.20 0.38
C LYS A 49 -6.13 -5.00 1.31
N GLU A 50 -5.06 -4.63 2.00
CA GLU A 50 -5.05 -3.40 2.82
C GLU A 50 -5.24 -2.12 2.00
N PHE A 51 -4.70 -2.10 0.77
CA PHE A 51 -4.92 -1.00 -0.15
C PHE A 51 -6.38 -0.92 -0.64
N GLU A 52 -7.02 -2.07 -0.91
CA GLU A 52 -8.43 -2.14 -1.32
C GLU A 52 -9.39 -1.71 -0.21
N GLU A 53 -9.10 -2.03 1.05
CA GLU A 53 -9.85 -1.57 2.22
C GLU A 53 -9.58 -0.09 2.57
N GLY A 54 -8.57 0.54 1.97
CA GLY A 54 -8.28 1.96 2.18
C GLY A 54 -7.77 2.32 3.58
N ILE A 55 -7.30 1.33 4.35
CA ILE A 55 -6.84 1.50 5.74
C ILE A 55 -5.34 1.85 5.87
N LEU A 56 -4.65 2.04 4.74
CA LEU A 56 -3.22 2.31 4.75
C LEU A 56 -2.93 3.74 5.22
N PRO A 57 -2.09 3.94 6.26
CA PRO A 57 -1.69 5.26 6.74
C PRO A 57 -0.57 5.84 5.86
N LEU A 58 -0.79 5.89 4.55
CA LEU A 58 0.17 6.38 3.56
C LEU A 58 -0.43 7.56 2.79
N SER A 59 0.32 8.66 2.71
CA SER A 59 -0.04 9.82 1.91
C SER A 59 0.96 10.00 0.77
N ILE A 60 0.45 10.42 -0.40
CA ILE A 60 1.29 10.69 -1.56
C ILE A 60 1.53 12.19 -1.66
N LYS A 61 2.80 12.59 -1.66
CA LYS A 61 3.21 13.95 -2.03
C LYS A 61 3.48 13.98 -3.54
N LYS A 62 2.70 14.77 -4.29
CA LYS A 62 2.88 14.99 -5.72
C LYS A 62 3.58 16.34 -5.94
N PRO A 63 4.92 16.38 -6.07
CA PRO A 63 5.60 17.63 -6.39
C PRO A 63 5.23 18.06 -7.81
N LEU A 64 4.72 19.28 -7.95
CA LEU A 64 4.61 19.94 -9.25
C LEU A 64 5.99 20.46 -9.65
N PRO A 65 6.33 20.51 -10.95
CA PRO A 65 7.57 21.13 -11.39
C PRO A 65 7.54 22.61 -11.00
N GLU A 66 8.43 23.02 -10.09
CA GLU A 66 8.63 24.43 -9.80
C GLU A 66 9.28 25.08 -11.03
N LYS A 67 8.68 26.16 -11.54
CA LYS A 67 9.34 26.98 -12.56
C LYS A 67 10.61 27.55 -11.93
N SER A 68 11.78 27.08 -12.35
CA SER A 68 13.02 27.79 -12.06
C SER A 68 12.89 29.18 -12.68
N LYS A 69 12.85 30.22 -11.84
CA LYS A 69 13.06 31.59 -12.29
C LYS A 69 14.53 31.68 -12.67
N LYS A 70 14.81 31.47 -13.95
CA LYS A 70 16.04 31.96 -14.57
C LYS A 70 15.95 33.48 -14.71
#